data_AF-A0A1G5L027-F1
#
_entry.id   AF-A0A1G5L027-F1
#
_cell.length_a   1.000
_cell.length_b   1.000
_cell.length_c   1.000
_cell.angle_alpha   90.00
_cell.angle_beta   90.00
_cell.angle_gamma   90.00
#
_symmetry.space_group_name_H-M   'P 1'
#
loop_
_entity.id
_entity.type
_entity.pdbx_description
1 polymer ?
#
loop_
_entity_poly.entity_id
_entity_poly.type
_entity_poly.pdbx_seq_one_letter_code
_entity_poly.pdbx_strand_id
1 'polypeptide(L)' 'MRSFIFRLKSAWRHREFQVYVFESSALKKFVVVEIILGYIVYKTAFYLSHNDLLAGASSWAGTEGVKRLPVLIRRIAGV' A
#
# COMPACT_ATOMS: atom_id res chain seq x y z
N MET A 1 31.33 -16.66 9.45
CA MET A 1 30.21 -16.26 10.36
C MET A 1 30.44 -14.95 11.13
N ARG A 2 31.67 -14.54 11.49
CA ARG A 2 31.92 -13.28 12.23
C ARG A 2 31.64 -11.98 11.46
N SER A 3 31.76 -11.97 10.13
CA SER A 3 31.55 -10.74 9.32
C SER A 3 30.09 -10.29 9.24
N PHE A 4 29.14 -11.23 9.29
CA PHE A 4 27.71 -10.93 9.21
C PHE A 4 27.19 -10.25 10.48
N ILE A 5 27.69 -10.68 11.64
CA ILE A 5 27.34 -10.13 12.96
C ILE A 5 27.82 -8.67 13.08
N PHE A 6 28.97 -8.34 12.50
CA PHE A 6 29.52 -6.98 12.54
C PHE A 6 28.69 -5.99 11.71
N ARG A 7 28.13 -6.45 10.58
CA ARG A 7 27.25 -5.64 9.70
C ARG A 7 25.92 -5.31 10.36
N LEU A 8 25.34 -6.26 11.10
CA LEU A 8 24.16 -6.02 11.93
C LEU A 8 24.44 -4.98 13.01
N LYS A 9 25.57 -5.10 13.73
CA LYS A 9 25.91 -4.18 14.84
C LYS A 9 26.14 -2.72 14.38
N SER A 10 26.54 -2.52 13.12
CA SER A 10 26.69 -1.17 12.51
C SER A 10 25.35 -0.52 12.15
N ALA A 11 24.29 -1.29 11.91
CA ALA A 11 22.96 -0.75 11.60
C ALA A 11 22.27 -0.13 12.82
N TRP A 12 22.70 -0.46 14.04
CA TRP A 12 22.12 0.04 15.29
C TRP A 12 22.73 1.38 15.78
N ARG A 13 23.64 2.00 15.01
CA ARG A 13 24.34 3.23 15.42
C ARG A 13 23.96 4.49 14.64
N HIS A 14 22.74 4.55 14.10
CA HIS A 14 22.14 5.78 13.60
C HIS A 14 20.76 5.97 14.24
N ARG A 15 20.73 6.56 15.45
CA ARG A 15 19.52 7.18 16.00
C ARG A 15 19.32 8.56 15.36
N GLU A 16 19.23 8.59 14.04
CA GLU A 16 18.80 9.79 13.33
C GLU A 16 17.29 9.88 13.44
N PHE A 17 16.80 11.00 13.98
CA PHE A 17 15.36 11.26 14.12
C PHE A 17 14.76 11.50 12.73
N GLN A 18 14.10 10.48 12.19
CA GLN A 18 13.44 10.58 10.88
C GLN A 18 12.03 11.14 11.07
N VAL A 19 11.80 12.33 10.52
CA VAL A 19 10.48 12.98 10.50
C VAL A 19 9.87 12.79 9.12
N TYR A 20 8.70 12.16 9.08
CA TYR A 20 7.90 12.03 7.87
C TYR A 20 6.77 13.04 7.92
N VAL A 21 6.79 14.01 7.01
CA VAL A 21 5.71 14.98 6.84
C VAL A 21 4.83 14.52 5.70
N PHE A 22 3.58 14.21 6.01
CA PHE A 22 2.57 13.88 5.00
C PHE A 22 1.61 15.05 4.86
N GLU A 23 1.24 15.37 3.62
CA GLU A 23 0.15 16.31 3.39
C GLU A 23 -1.17 15.73 3.90
N SER A 24 -2.00 16.57 4.52
CA SER A 24 -3.36 16.19 4.93
C SER A 24 -4.22 15.73 3.73
N SER A 25 -3.94 16.27 2.54
CA SER A 25 -4.56 15.88 1.28
C SER A 25 -4.28 14.40 0.94
N ALA A 26 -3.05 13.94 1.15
CA ALA A 26 -2.61 12.59 0.89
C ALA A 26 -3.25 11.61 1.88
N LEU A 27 -3.36 12.01 3.15
CA LEU A 27 -4.01 11.21 4.18
C LEU A 27 -5.50 11.01 3.88
N LYS A 28 -6.21 12.07 3.46
CA LYS A 28 -7.62 11.97 3.05
C LYS A 28 -7.81 11.00 1.88
N LYS A 29 -6.97 11.10 0.84
CA LYS A 29 -7.00 10.19 -0.31
C LYS A 29 -6.73 8.74 0.11
N PHE A 30 -5.77 8.53 1.01
CA PHE A 30 -5.49 7.21 1.57
C PHE A 30 -6.71 6.62 2.29
N VAL A 31 -7.34 7.38 3.17
CA VAL A 31 -8.55 6.92 3.89
C VAL A 31 -9.68 6.57 2.92
N VAL A 32 -9.94 7.42 1.92
CA VAL A 32 -11.01 7.15 0.95
C VAL A 32 -10.72 5.90 0.12
N VAL A 33 -9.49 5.74 -0.38
CA VAL A 33 -9.15 4.62 -1.28
C VAL A 33 -8.94 3.32 -0.50
N GLU A 34 -8.18 3.31 0.58
CA GLU A 34 -7.84 2.06 1.27
C GLU A 34 -8.94 1.62 2.23
N ILE A 35 -9.59 2.55 2.94
CA ILE A 35 -10.58 2.17 3.94
C ILE A 35 -11.96 2.04 3.30
N ILE A 36 -12.46 3.09 2.65
CA ILE A 36 -13.84 3.06 2.11
C ILE A 36 -13.91 2.14 0.90
N LEU A 37 -13.11 2.39 -0.13
CA LEU A 37 -13.14 1.58 -1.34
C LEU A 37 -12.61 0.16 -1.07
N GLY A 38 -11.53 0.02 -0.30
CA GLY A 38 -11.03 -1.30 0.12
C GLY A 38 -12.10 -2.12 0.83
N TYR A 39 -12.84 -1.55 1.78
CA TYR A 39 -13.93 -2.25 2.45
C TYR A 39 -15.03 -2.72 1.47
N ILE A 40 -15.43 -1.87 0.52
CA ILE A 40 -16.44 -2.21 -0.48
C ILE A 40 -15.95 -3.38 -1.35
N VAL A 41 -14.72 -3.31 -1.86
CA VAL A 41 -14.14 -4.37 -2.70
C VAL A 41 -14.01 -5.66 -1.90
N TYR A 42 -13.50 -5.60 -0.66
CA TYR A 42 -13.40 -6.75 0.22
C TYR A 42 -14.76 -7.41 0.45
N LYS A 43 -15.80 -6.65 0.82
CA LYS A 43 -17.14 -7.21 1.07
C LYS A 43 -17.72 -7.86 -0.19
N THR A 44 -17.50 -7.26 -1.35
CA THR A 44 -17.96 -7.79 -2.63
C THR A 44 -17.23 -9.09 -2.98
N ALA A 45 -15.90 -9.09 -2.87
CA ALA A 45 -15.09 -10.27 -3.14
C ALA A 45 -15.34 -11.39 -2.12
N PHE A 46 -15.56 -11.06 -0.86
CA PHE A 46 -15.93 -12.02 0.19
C PHE A 46 -17.29 -12.64 -0.10
N TYR A 47 -18.29 -11.84 -0.51
CA TYR A 47 -19.60 -12.34 -0.91
C TYR A 47 -19.52 -13.33 -2.09
N LEU A 48 -18.61 -13.11 -3.04
CA LEU A 48 -18.44 -13.99 -4.19
C LEU A 48 -17.62 -15.25 -3.87
N SER A 49 -16.47 -15.07 -3.22
CA SER A 49 -15.49 -16.13 -2.99
C SER A 49 -15.71 -16.91 -1.71
N HIS A 50 -16.49 -16.38 -0.77
CA HIS A 50 -16.70 -16.93 0.58
C HIS A 50 -15.38 -17.23 1.32
N ASN A 51 -14.31 -16.51 0.97
CA ASN A 51 -12.97 -16.76 1.46
C ASN A 51 -12.26 -15.45 1.80
N ASP A 52 -11.83 -15.31 3.05
CA ASP A 52 -11.18 -14.10 3.55
C ASP A 52 -9.84 -13.80 2.90
N LEU A 53 -9.08 -14.83 2.55
CA LEU A 53 -7.76 -14.70 1.93
C LEU A 53 -7.89 -14.15 0.51
N LEU A 54 -8.83 -14.69 -0.27
CA LEU A 54 -9.12 -14.20 -1.61
C LEU A 54 -9.75 -12.81 -1.58
N ALA A 55 -10.65 -12.54 -0.64
CA ALA A 55 -11.26 -11.23 -0.46
C ALA A 55 -10.23 -10.16 -0.07
N GLY A 56 -9.30 -10.48 0.84
CA GLY A 56 -8.22 -9.59 1.23
C GLY A 56 -7.25 -9.30 0.09
N ALA A 57 -6.81 -10.34 -0.62
CA ALA A 57 -5.89 -10.20 -1.75
C ALA A 57 -6.52 -9.39 -2.91
N SER A 58 -7.79 -9.65 -3.24
CA SER A 58 -8.51 -8.92 -4.28
C SER A 58 -8.83 -7.48 -3.89
N SER A 59 -9.17 -7.22 -2.63
CA SER A 59 -9.31 -5.87 -2.08
C SER A 59 -8.03 -5.06 -2.24
N TRP A 60 -6.89 -5.63 -1.82
CA TRP A 60 -5.60 -4.97 -1.95
C TRP A 60 -5.21 -4.74 -3.42
N ALA A 61 -5.40 -5.74 -4.29
CA ALA A 61 -5.15 -5.60 -5.71
C ALA A 61 -6.03 -4.51 -6.36
N GLY A 62 -7.29 -4.42 -5.92
CA GLY A 62 -8.23 -3.39 -6.36
C GLY A 62 -7.80 -1.98 -5.98
N THR A 63 -7.49 -1.74 -4.70
CA THR A 63 -7.07 -0.40 -4.23
C THR A 63 -5.73 0.02 -4.81
N GLU A 64 -4.77 -0.91 -4.92
CA GLU A 64 -3.48 -0.69 -5.57
C GLU A 64 -3.64 -0.40 -7.07
N GLY A 65 -4.55 -1.08 -7.75
CA GLY A 65 -4.89 -0.83 -9.15
C GLY A 65 -5.47 0.58 -9.37
N VAL A 66 -6.39 1.02 -8.52
CA VAL A 66 -7.01 2.35 -8.60
C VAL A 66 -5.98 3.47 -8.42
N LYS A 67 -5.02 3.30 -7.51
CA LYS A 67 -3.92 4.27 -7.33
C LYS A 67 -3.04 4.39 -8.59
N ARG A 68 -2.90 3.31 -9.35
CA ARG A 68 -2.07 3.24 -10.58
C ARG A 68 -2.83 3.64 -11.84
N LEU A 69 -4.17 3.67 -11.80
CA LEU A 69 -5.03 4.00 -12.92
C LEU A 69 -4.68 5.34 -13.61
N PRO A 70 -4.42 6.45 -12.87
CA PRO A 70 -4.08 7.73 -13.49
C PRO A 70 -2.80 7.68 -14.32
N VAL A 71 -1.81 6.91 -13.86
CA VAL A 71 -0.54 6.71 -14.58
C VAL A 71 -0.78 5.89 -15.85
N LEU A 72 -1.62 4.85 -15.76
CA LEU A 72 -1.99 4.02 -16.89
C LEU A 72 -2.74 4.84 -17.96
N ILE A 73 -3.70 5.67 -17.55
CA ILE A 73 -4.49 6.53 -18.44
C ILE A 73 -3.58 7.52 -19.17
N ARG A 74 -2.63 8.16 -18.46
CA ARG A 74 -1.66 9.07 -19.09
C ARG A 74 -0.82 8.36 -20.16
N ARG A 75 -0.29 7.18 -19.84
CA ARG A 75 0.44 6.34 -20.81
C ARG A 75 -0.38 5.99 -22.04
N ILE A 76 -1.66 5.64 -21.89
CA ILE A 76 -2.55 5.30 -23.01
C ILE A 76 -2.87 6.54 -23.84
N ALA A 77 -3.06 7.70 -23.20
CA ALA A 77 -3.33 8.97 -23.87
C ALA A 77 -2.10 9.55 -24.60
N GLY A 78 -0.92 8.95 -24.45
CA GLY A 78 0.32 9.44 -25.07
C GLY A 78 0.84 10.74 -24.46
N VAL A 79 0.43 11.06 -23.22
CA VAL A 79 0.82 12.28 -22.47
C VAL A 79 1.72 11.92 -21.30
#